data_AF-A0A2D9AN11-F1
#
_entry.id   AF-A0A2D9AN11-F1
#
_cell.length_a   1.000
_cell.length_b   1.000
_cell.length_c   1.000
_cell.angle_alpha   90.00
_cell.angle_beta   90.00
_cell.angle_gamma   90.00
#
_symmetry.space_group_name_H-M   'P 1'
#
loop_
_entity.id
_entity.type
_entity.pdbx_description
1 polymer ?
#
loop_
_entity_poly.entity_id
_entity_poly.type
_entity_poly.pdbx_seq_one_letter_code
_entity_poly.pdbx_strand_id
1 'polypeptide(L)'
;MSDIIKKEKLEVLIEPHIFKNLKKKEYSLEILPPSLLLTWNRLDLAFKLFFLDNRDKGKFVEDIYAKHIKAFTLGSFEEYGDPNKDSIIKYIDAFYTTLNDMKGGFDDEKSIIPLSVNQSILNGAHRIASAIYLNKTVSCVLLDLQNQIYDYRFFIQRHVPKDLLEIAVTNFIEHSENAYIAFIWPTGQGFDKELESIIPNIIYRKEVLLNRNGAHNLLSQIYYGEDWLGDINNNFSGSNGKLVECFKTFDPIRVIAFQEENLDNVLKIKDRVRDVFNVGKHSIHITDTKQEAIRTARIVFNDNSIHFLNFGKPNRYKSTHEKIGYFKEFIHQNKIDNKNVIIDSSLILSVYGLREASDIDYLADSDRHLVSSLIEPHDKHLRFYSQSKKELIYNPRNYFYFNDIKFISFPLLYKMKKKRGEIKDKNDLKMMDALIENNQIKKLISKWNQYLFYFKVKNKFRFMKIAKFLRIYKIARWFYRLILK
;
A
#
# COMPACT_ATOMS: atom_id res chain seq x y z
N MET A 1 27.81 19.66 -22.53
CA MET A 1 28.63 20.64 -21.78
C MET A 1 27.78 21.06 -20.60
N SER A 2 28.26 20.91 -19.36
CA SER A 2 27.56 21.44 -18.19
C SER A 2 27.65 22.95 -18.25
N ASP A 3 26.52 23.65 -18.21
CA ASP A 3 26.51 25.10 -18.11
C ASP A 3 27.12 25.52 -16.77
N ILE A 4 27.77 26.69 -16.73
CA ILE A 4 28.46 27.18 -15.53
C ILE A 4 27.76 28.45 -15.05
N ILE A 5 27.53 28.55 -13.73
CA ILE A 5 27.01 29.74 -13.08
C ILE A 5 28.02 30.32 -12.10
N LYS A 6 28.17 31.66 -12.14
CA LYS A 6 28.99 32.39 -11.18
C LYS A 6 28.30 32.44 -9.82
N LYS A 7 29.09 32.37 -8.74
CA LYS A 7 28.61 32.41 -7.37
C LYS A 7 27.66 33.60 -7.16
N GLU A 8 28.01 34.79 -7.62
CA GLU A 8 27.23 36.01 -7.39
C GLU A 8 25.79 35.91 -7.91
N LYS A 9 25.57 35.18 -9.03
CA LYS A 9 24.22 34.96 -9.56
C LYS A 9 23.37 34.04 -8.69
N LEU A 10 23.99 33.16 -7.89
CA LEU A 10 23.27 32.23 -7.03
C LEU A 10 22.65 32.93 -5.81
N GLU A 11 23.11 34.11 -5.41
CA GLU A 11 22.66 34.80 -4.19
C GLU A 11 21.14 34.99 -4.12
N VAL A 12 20.50 35.22 -5.28
CA VAL A 12 19.05 35.41 -5.39
C VAL A 12 18.29 34.16 -5.83
N LEU A 13 18.99 33.09 -6.23
CA LEU A 13 18.39 31.88 -6.81
C LEU A 13 18.30 30.70 -5.83
N ILE A 14 19.11 30.70 -4.77
CA ILE A 14 19.12 29.68 -3.73
C ILE A 14 18.98 30.30 -2.33
N GLU A 15 18.72 29.48 -1.31
CA GLU A 15 18.43 29.99 0.02
C GLU A 15 19.67 30.64 0.69
N PRO A 16 19.52 31.77 1.42
CA PRO A 16 20.66 32.53 1.96
C PRO A 16 21.61 31.74 2.85
N HIS A 17 21.09 30.78 3.63
CA HIS A 17 21.90 29.94 4.51
C HIS A 17 22.76 28.93 3.72
N ILE A 18 22.34 28.51 2.52
CA ILE A 18 23.14 27.67 1.62
C ILE A 18 24.19 28.55 0.93
N PHE A 19 23.78 29.72 0.42
CA PHE A 19 24.66 30.66 -0.27
C PHE A 19 25.88 31.06 0.58
N LYS A 20 25.67 31.33 1.88
CA LYS A 20 26.75 31.69 2.82
C LYS A 20 27.86 30.63 2.94
N ASN A 21 27.54 29.37 2.64
CA ASN A 21 28.49 28.26 2.74
C ASN A 21 29.26 27.98 1.43
N LEU A 22 28.98 28.72 0.36
CA LEU A 22 29.63 28.55 -0.94
C LEU A 22 31.08 29.06 -0.94
N LYS A 23 32.02 28.20 -1.34
CA LYS A 23 33.46 28.50 -1.34
C LYS A 23 34.05 28.77 -2.74
N LYS A 24 33.50 28.15 -3.78
CA LYS A 24 33.96 28.28 -5.18
C LYS A 24 33.39 29.53 -5.83
N LYS A 25 34.07 30.01 -6.88
CA LYS A 25 33.63 31.15 -7.71
C LYS A 25 32.56 30.75 -8.74
N GLU A 26 32.55 29.48 -9.13
CA GLU A 26 31.72 28.94 -10.21
C GLU A 26 31.21 27.54 -9.82
N TYR A 27 30.01 27.21 -10.31
CA TYR A 27 29.31 25.95 -10.06
C TYR A 27 28.68 25.42 -11.34
N SER A 28 28.51 24.11 -11.47
CA SER A 28 27.85 23.49 -12.62
C SER A 28 26.33 23.55 -12.48
N LEU A 29 25.68 23.86 -13.60
CA LEU A 29 24.25 23.78 -13.80
C LEU A 29 23.88 22.55 -14.62
N GLU A 30 22.77 21.94 -14.24
CA GLU A 30 22.22 20.78 -14.90
C GLU A 30 20.69 20.88 -14.95
N ILE A 31 20.11 20.50 -16.08
CA ILE A 31 18.65 20.32 -16.19
C ILE A 31 18.38 18.83 -16.04
N LEU A 32 17.66 18.47 -14.98
CA LEU A 32 17.44 17.07 -14.62
C LEU A 32 15.96 16.70 -14.67
N PRO A 33 15.62 15.47 -15.09
CA PRO A 33 14.34 14.85 -14.75
C PRO A 33 14.19 14.80 -13.22
N PRO A 34 13.09 15.28 -12.65
CA PRO A 34 12.97 15.42 -11.20
C PRO A 34 12.85 14.06 -10.49
N SER A 35 12.49 12.99 -11.20
CA SER A 35 12.45 11.62 -10.68
C SER A 35 13.83 11.11 -10.26
N LEU A 36 14.92 11.59 -10.87
CA LEU A 36 16.29 11.26 -10.47
C LEU A 36 16.66 11.84 -9.10
N LEU A 37 15.93 12.87 -8.65
CA LEU A 37 16.16 13.54 -7.38
C LEU A 37 15.39 12.90 -6.22
N LEU A 38 14.53 11.91 -6.51
CA LEU A 38 13.91 11.05 -5.50
C LEU A 38 14.91 9.99 -5.03
N THR A 39 15.70 10.36 -4.03
CA THR A 39 16.84 9.58 -3.52
C THR A 39 16.53 8.97 -2.14
N TRP A 40 17.19 7.86 -1.81
CA TRP A 40 16.92 7.04 -0.60
C TRP A 40 17.01 7.83 0.70
N ASN A 41 17.84 8.87 0.73
CA ASN A 41 18.03 9.76 1.87
C ASN A 41 17.02 10.92 1.91
N ARG A 42 15.99 10.91 1.06
CA ARG A 42 14.97 11.96 0.90
C ARG A 42 13.55 11.38 0.96
N LEU A 43 13.27 10.56 1.96
CA LEU A 43 11.93 9.98 2.18
C LEU A 43 10.85 11.07 2.40
N ASP A 44 11.26 12.26 2.82
CA ASP A 44 10.41 13.45 2.92
C ASP A 44 9.73 13.86 1.60
N LEU A 45 10.34 13.56 0.45
CA LEU A 45 9.73 13.77 -0.86
C LEU A 45 8.54 12.83 -1.07
N ALA A 46 8.62 11.58 -0.60
CA ALA A 46 7.56 10.62 -0.77
C ALA A 46 6.29 10.97 0.03
N PHE A 47 6.44 11.58 1.21
CA PHE A 47 5.32 12.17 1.95
C PHE A 47 4.65 13.31 1.18
N LYS A 48 5.44 14.18 0.55
CA LYS A 48 4.95 15.30 -0.25
C LYS A 48 4.26 14.82 -1.53
N LEU A 49 4.82 13.83 -2.21
CA LEU A 49 4.18 13.18 -3.35
C LEU A 49 2.85 12.54 -2.95
N PHE A 50 2.80 11.89 -1.78
CA PHE A 50 1.59 11.24 -1.31
C PHE A 50 0.49 12.28 -1.07
N PHE A 51 0.86 13.43 -0.52
CA PHE A 51 -0.03 14.58 -0.37
C PHE A 51 -0.56 15.06 -1.72
N LEU A 52 0.30 15.26 -2.73
CA LEU A 52 -0.11 15.74 -4.05
C LEU A 52 -1.02 14.75 -4.80
N ASP A 53 -0.68 13.46 -4.78
CA ASP A 53 -1.43 12.38 -5.42
C ASP A 53 -2.84 12.23 -4.82
N ASN A 54 -3.02 12.60 -3.56
CA ASN A 54 -4.25 12.38 -2.80
C ASN A 54 -4.93 13.66 -2.32
N ARG A 55 -4.47 14.87 -2.71
CA ARG A 55 -4.90 16.16 -2.13
C ARG A 55 -6.43 16.37 -2.02
N ASP A 56 -7.20 15.77 -2.92
CA ASP A 56 -8.67 15.89 -2.97
C ASP A 56 -9.41 14.64 -2.45
N LYS A 57 -8.70 13.74 -1.76
CA LYS A 57 -9.18 12.39 -1.42
C LYS A 57 -9.58 12.21 0.05
N GLY A 58 -9.29 13.15 0.94
CA GLY A 58 -9.80 13.12 2.31
C GLY A 58 -8.89 13.75 3.34
N LYS A 59 -9.39 13.91 4.57
CA LYS A 59 -8.67 14.55 5.67
C LYS A 59 -7.42 13.78 6.10
N PHE A 60 -7.42 12.46 5.93
CA PHE A 60 -6.24 11.63 6.22
C PHE A 60 -4.97 12.09 5.48
N VAL A 61 -5.11 12.76 4.34
CA VAL A 61 -3.98 13.23 3.53
C VAL A 61 -3.29 14.41 4.22
N GLU A 62 -4.08 15.37 4.70
CA GLU A 62 -3.60 16.48 5.51
C GLU A 62 -3.00 15.98 6.83
N ASP A 63 -3.61 14.99 7.48
CA ASP A 63 -3.09 14.39 8.72
C ASP A 63 -1.69 13.77 8.51
N ILE A 64 -1.48 13.06 7.40
CA ILE A 64 -0.20 12.45 7.05
C ILE A 64 0.85 13.52 6.77
N TYR A 65 0.50 14.52 5.97
CA TYR A 65 1.39 15.65 5.67
C TYR A 65 1.74 16.43 6.95
N ALA A 66 0.77 16.66 7.83
CA ALA A 66 0.98 17.31 9.12
C ALA A 66 1.95 16.54 10.01
N LYS A 67 1.85 15.21 10.09
CA LYS A 67 2.81 14.38 10.85
C LYS A 67 4.23 14.46 10.27
N HIS A 68 4.35 14.52 8.94
CA HIS A 68 5.63 14.75 8.28
C HIS A 68 6.19 16.15 8.62
N ILE A 69 5.42 17.24 8.51
CA ILE A 69 5.91 18.59 8.86
C ILE A 69 6.23 18.71 10.36
N LYS A 70 5.43 18.07 11.21
CA LYS A 70 5.68 17.98 12.65
C LYS A 70 7.06 17.37 12.94
N ALA A 71 7.45 16.35 12.16
CA ALA A 71 8.74 15.71 12.30
C ALA A 71 9.89 16.69 12.04
N PHE A 72 9.77 17.60 11.07
CA PHE A 72 10.79 18.60 10.75
C PHE A 72 10.88 19.72 11.80
N THR A 73 9.74 20.20 12.26
CA THR A 73 9.61 21.38 13.12
C THR A 73 9.65 21.07 14.62
N LEU A 74 9.95 19.82 14.99
CA LEU A 74 9.92 19.35 16.39
C LEU A 74 8.57 19.63 17.10
N GLY A 75 7.49 19.73 16.33
CA GLY A 75 6.16 20.01 16.86
C GLY A 75 5.67 21.45 16.75
N SER A 76 6.53 22.42 16.44
CA SER A 76 6.12 23.83 16.42
C SER A 76 5.31 24.23 15.20
N PHE A 77 5.51 23.57 14.06
CA PHE A 77 5.04 24.04 12.75
C PHE A 77 5.57 25.43 12.36
N GLU A 78 6.72 25.84 12.92
CA GLU A 78 7.43 27.06 12.53
C GLU A 78 8.55 26.71 11.54
N GLU A 79 8.58 27.38 10.38
CA GLU A 79 9.65 27.21 9.41
C GLU A 79 10.89 28.02 9.79
N TYR A 80 12.05 27.36 9.78
CA TYR A 80 13.30 28.05 9.99
C TYR A 80 13.58 29.04 8.85
N GLY A 81 13.70 30.32 9.20
CA GLY A 81 13.99 31.39 8.24
C GLY A 81 12.76 32.04 7.62
N ASP A 82 11.55 31.60 7.93
CA ASP A 82 10.30 32.27 7.57
C ASP A 82 9.38 32.42 8.79
N PRO A 83 9.43 33.57 9.50
CA PRO A 83 8.63 33.79 10.71
C PRO A 83 7.13 33.84 10.40
N ASN A 84 6.73 33.99 9.14
CA ASN A 84 5.32 34.02 8.77
C ASN A 84 4.76 32.62 8.58
N LYS A 85 5.57 31.57 8.36
CA LYS A 85 5.10 30.19 8.18
C LYS A 85 5.15 29.41 9.49
N ASP A 86 4.16 29.66 10.34
CA ASP A 86 4.03 29.24 11.74
C ASP A 86 2.90 28.23 12.01
N SER A 87 2.30 27.66 10.96
CA SER A 87 1.16 26.75 11.11
C SER A 87 1.03 25.78 9.95
N ILE A 88 0.42 24.62 10.21
CA ILE A 88 0.22 23.59 9.19
C ILE A 88 -0.60 24.09 7.98
N ILE A 89 -1.56 24.98 8.21
CA ILE A 89 -2.37 25.58 7.14
C ILE A 89 -1.47 26.37 6.20
N LYS A 90 -0.59 27.23 6.74
CA LYS A 90 0.37 27.99 5.92
C LYS A 90 1.37 27.10 5.18
N TYR A 91 1.77 25.97 5.75
CA TYR A 91 2.58 24.96 5.04
C TYR A 91 1.82 24.30 3.87
N ILE A 92 0.53 24.06 4.02
CA ILE A 92 -0.32 23.50 2.96
C ILE A 92 -0.53 24.54 1.86
N ASP A 93 -0.91 25.77 2.22
CA ASP A 93 -1.14 26.86 1.28
C ASP A 93 0.12 27.17 0.46
N ALA A 94 1.27 27.28 1.12
CA ALA A 94 2.55 27.49 0.42
C ALA A 94 2.89 26.35 -0.55
N PHE A 95 2.55 25.10 -0.18
CA PHE A 95 2.76 23.97 -1.09
C PHE A 95 1.83 24.03 -2.30
N TYR A 96 0.56 24.39 -2.12
CA TYR A 96 -0.36 24.60 -3.24
C TYR A 96 0.06 25.75 -4.15
N THR A 97 0.55 26.86 -3.59
CA THR A 97 1.13 27.94 -4.39
C THR A 97 2.30 27.42 -5.23
N THR A 98 3.24 26.71 -4.60
CA THR A 98 4.38 26.09 -5.31
C THR A 98 3.92 25.16 -6.43
N LEU A 99 2.90 24.32 -6.19
CA LEU A 99 2.34 23.44 -7.20
C LEU A 99 1.73 24.23 -8.37
N ASN A 100 1.00 25.30 -8.08
CA ASN A 100 0.35 26.12 -9.10
C ASN A 100 1.38 26.86 -9.96
N ASP A 101 2.42 27.44 -9.35
CA ASP A 101 3.50 28.12 -10.06
C ASP A 101 4.24 27.17 -11.00
N MET A 102 4.44 25.92 -10.58
CA MET A 102 5.11 24.88 -11.36
C MET A 102 4.29 24.35 -12.55
N LYS A 103 2.99 24.65 -12.66
CA LYS A 103 2.15 24.17 -13.78
C LYS A 103 2.66 24.65 -15.15
N GLY A 104 3.19 25.87 -15.20
CA GLY A 104 3.79 26.45 -16.40
C GLY A 104 5.16 25.87 -16.77
N GLY A 105 5.80 25.16 -15.83
CA GLY A 105 7.20 24.74 -15.93
C GLY A 105 8.01 25.24 -14.72
N PHE A 106 9.25 24.77 -14.60
CA PHE A 106 10.18 25.30 -13.61
C PHE A 106 10.79 26.61 -14.13
N ASP A 107 10.76 27.67 -13.33
CA ASP A 107 11.28 29.00 -13.66
C ASP A 107 12.67 29.18 -13.03
N ASP A 108 13.70 29.01 -13.84
CA ASP A 108 15.10 29.07 -13.40
C ASP A 108 15.67 30.48 -13.27
N GLU A 109 14.92 31.50 -13.70
CA GLU A 109 15.21 32.90 -13.39
C GLU A 109 14.80 33.25 -11.96
N LYS A 110 13.85 32.51 -11.37
CA LYS A 110 13.38 32.72 -9.99
C LYS A 110 14.06 31.82 -8.97
N SER A 111 14.42 30.60 -9.35
CA SER A 111 14.99 29.64 -8.40
C SER A 111 15.78 28.55 -9.09
N ILE A 112 16.81 28.03 -8.42
CA ILE A 112 17.54 26.83 -8.85
C ILE A 112 17.56 25.82 -7.69
N ILE A 113 17.49 24.52 -7.99
CA ILE A 113 17.53 23.48 -6.96
C ILE A 113 18.99 23.21 -6.55
N PRO A 114 19.38 23.46 -5.28
CA PRO A 114 20.73 23.17 -4.83
C PRO A 114 20.91 21.67 -4.56
N LEU A 115 21.91 21.07 -5.19
CA LEU A 115 22.32 19.68 -5.00
C LEU A 115 23.61 19.61 -4.19
N SER A 116 23.70 18.58 -3.36
CA SER A 116 24.91 18.20 -2.62
C SER A 116 25.94 17.54 -3.54
N VAL A 117 27.14 17.28 -3.01
CA VAL A 117 28.21 16.56 -3.73
C VAL A 117 27.76 15.18 -4.26
N ASN A 118 26.77 14.55 -3.63
CA ASN A 118 26.22 13.26 -4.05
C ASN A 118 24.89 13.41 -4.80
N GLN A 119 24.61 14.58 -5.38
CA GLN A 119 23.41 14.90 -6.16
C GLN A 119 22.07 14.78 -5.40
N SER A 120 22.10 14.55 -4.08
CA SER A 120 20.91 14.68 -3.25
C SER A 120 20.55 16.15 -3.10
N ILE A 121 19.25 16.45 -3.13
CA ILE A 121 18.75 17.81 -2.91
C ILE A 121 19.09 18.31 -1.50
N LEU A 122 19.53 19.57 -1.41
CA LEU A 122 19.82 20.29 -0.17
C LEU A 122 18.62 21.12 0.28
N ASN A 123 17.79 21.56 -0.66
CA ASN A 123 16.53 22.25 -0.41
C ASN A 123 15.59 22.13 -1.63
N GLY A 124 14.40 22.71 -1.56
CA GLY A 124 13.42 22.70 -2.65
C GLY A 124 12.54 21.45 -2.67
N ALA A 125 12.34 20.78 -1.53
CA ALA A 125 11.57 19.53 -1.44
C ALA A 125 10.15 19.65 -2.02
N HIS A 126 9.45 20.76 -1.76
CA HIS A 126 8.14 21.03 -2.34
C HIS A 126 8.21 21.27 -3.85
N ARG A 127 9.21 22.01 -4.34
CA ARG A 127 9.45 22.23 -5.78
C ARG A 127 9.69 20.91 -6.51
N ILE A 128 10.53 20.03 -5.93
CA ILE A 128 10.82 18.71 -6.50
C ILE A 128 9.61 17.79 -6.49
N ALA A 129 8.87 17.71 -5.38
CA ALA A 129 7.65 16.91 -5.34
C ALA A 129 6.62 17.39 -6.38
N SER A 130 6.44 18.71 -6.52
CA SER A 130 5.60 19.29 -7.58
C SER A 130 6.11 18.98 -8.98
N ALA A 131 7.42 19.06 -9.20
CA ALA A 131 8.05 18.76 -10.48
C ALA A 131 7.86 17.29 -10.89
N ILE A 132 8.06 16.35 -9.96
CA ILE A 132 7.79 14.91 -10.17
C ILE A 132 6.31 14.72 -10.52
N TYR A 133 5.41 15.27 -9.70
CA TYR A 133 3.96 15.13 -9.90
C TYR A 133 3.48 15.67 -11.26
N LEU A 134 4.06 16.78 -11.71
CA LEU A 134 3.72 17.43 -12.99
C LEU A 134 4.54 16.92 -14.18
N ASN A 135 5.50 16.01 -13.94
CA ASN A 135 6.50 15.56 -14.91
C ASN A 135 7.21 16.73 -15.63
N LYS A 136 7.77 17.66 -14.85
CA LYS A 136 8.50 18.84 -15.34
C LYS A 136 9.97 18.77 -14.93
N THR A 137 10.88 19.01 -15.87
CA THR A 137 12.32 19.11 -15.58
C THR A 137 12.61 20.31 -14.68
N VAL A 138 13.72 20.24 -13.95
CA VAL A 138 14.16 21.29 -13.02
C VAL A 138 15.61 21.68 -13.29
N SER A 139 15.90 22.97 -13.17
CA SER A 139 17.28 23.48 -13.20
C SER A 139 17.91 23.30 -11.82
N CYS A 140 19.09 22.68 -11.80
CA CYS A 140 19.82 22.29 -10.60
C CYS A 140 21.22 22.90 -10.62
N VAL A 141 21.78 23.14 -9.44
CA VAL A 141 23.18 23.54 -9.26
C VAL A 141 23.90 22.55 -8.35
N LEU A 142 25.03 22.01 -8.80
CA LEU A 142 25.84 21.10 -7.99
C LEU A 142 26.76 21.88 -7.05
N LEU A 143 26.59 21.70 -5.74
CA LEU A 143 27.33 22.41 -4.71
C LEU A 143 28.31 21.51 -3.97
N ASP A 144 29.38 22.10 -3.45
CA ASP A 144 30.39 21.41 -2.64
C ASP A 144 29.97 21.32 -1.16
N LEU A 145 28.76 20.81 -0.93
CA LEU A 145 28.11 20.71 0.38
C LEU A 145 27.66 19.27 0.63
N GLN A 146 27.66 18.88 1.90
CA GLN A 146 27.27 17.54 2.35
C GLN A 146 25.75 17.34 2.30
N ASN A 147 25.32 16.08 2.15
CA ASN A 147 23.91 15.71 2.05
C ASN A 147 23.12 16.11 3.29
N GLN A 148 21.86 16.50 3.07
CA GLN A 148 20.84 16.41 4.12
C GLN A 148 20.21 15.02 4.07
N ILE A 149 20.18 14.33 5.21
CA ILE A 149 19.66 12.97 5.32
C ILE A 149 18.32 13.00 6.06
N TYR A 150 17.24 12.86 5.29
CA TYR A 150 15.87 12.69 5.75
C TYR A 150 15.36 11.32 5.33
N ASP A 151 16.12 10.28 5.71
CA ASP A 151 15.80 8.88 5.47
C ASP A 151 14.73 8.37 6.46
N TYR A 152 14.38 7.09 6.38
CA TYR A 152 13.41 6.50 7.31
C TYR A 152 13.87 6.54 8.78
N ARG A 153 15.18 6.51 9.06
CA ARG A 153 15.73 6.53 10.41
C ARG A 153 15.51 7.89 11.05
N PHE A 154 15.71 8.98 10.28
CA PHE A 154 15.35 10.34 10.70
C PHE A 154 13.90 10.39 11.18
N PHE A 155 12.95 9.88 10.39
CA PHE A 155 11.54 9.95 10.77
C PHE A 155 11.15 9.02 11.93
N ILE A 156 11.79 7.85 12.07
CA ILE A 156 11.65 7.00 13.26
C ILE A 156 12.09 7.76 14.51
N GLN A 157 13.26 8.41 14.47
CA GLN A 157 13.77 9.23 15.58
C GLN A 157 12.85 10.40 15.92
N ARG A 158 12.10 10.92 14.93
CA ARG A 158 11.08 11.96 15.09
C ARG A 158 9.69 11.41 15.45
N HIS A 159 9.58 10.14 15.83
CA HIS A 159 8.34 9.48 16.26
C HIS A 159 7.21 9.51 15.22
N VAL A 160 7.56 9.48 13.92
CA VAL A 160 6.55 9.26 12.88
C VAL A 160 6.04 7.82 12.99
N PRO A 161 4.71 7.59 13.07
CA PRO A 161 4.14 6.25 13.15
C PRO A 161 4.60 5.36 12.00
N LYS A 162 4.90 4.09 12.32
CA LYS A 162 5.39 3.09 11.36
C LYS A 162 4.49 2.95 10.14
N ASP A 163 3.18 2.92 10.34
CA ASP A 163 2.20 2.81 9.26
C ASP A 163 2.27 4.03 8.30
N LEU A 164 2.57 5.23 8.80
CA LEU A 164 2.77 6.41 7.95
C LEU A 164 4.08 6.36 7.17
N LEU A 165 5.14 5.82 7.78
CA LEU A 165 6.40 5.58 7.08
C LEU A 165 6.20 4.59 5.95
N GLU A 166 5.48 3.50 6.20
CA GLU A 166 5.20 2.46 5.22
C GLU A 166 4.33 2.97 4.06
N ILE A 167 3.40 3.89 4.32
CA ILE A 167 2.66 4.62 3.29
C ILE A 167 3.62 5.46 2.42
N ALA A 168 4.52 6.22 3.03
CA ALA A 168 5.51 7.02 2.31
C ALA A 168 6.48 6.14 1.51
N VAL A 169 6.94 5.03 2.07
CA VAL A 169 7.84 4.08 1.39
C VAL A 169 7.15 3.42 0.19
N THR A 170 5.89 3.00 0.35
CA THR A 170 5.11 2.48 -0.79
C THR A 170 4.99 3.54 -1.88
N ASN A 171 4.71 4.78 -1.50
CA ASN A 171 4.64 5.88 -2.47
C ASN A 171 5.98 6.20 -3.13
N PHE A 172 7.09 6.11 -2.38
CA PHE A 172 8.44 6.24 -2.92
C PHE A 172 8.66 5.23 -4.05
N ILE A 173 8.32 3.96 -3.81
CA ILE A 173 8.49 2.87 -4.78
C ILE A 173 7.58 3.04 -6.00
N GLU A 174 6.38 3.59 -5.84
CA GLU A 174 5.49 3.89 -6.98
C GLU A 174 6.08 4.96 -7.92
N HIS A 175 6.77 5.96 -7.38
CA HIS A 175 7.37 7.07 -8.13
C HIS A 175 8.82 6.83 -8.58
N SER A 176 9.52 5.86 -7.98
CA SER A 176 10.91 5.54 -8.31
C SER A 176 11.00 4.48 -9.42
N GLU A 177 11.89 4.70 -10.39
CA GLU A 177 12.19 3.71 -11.45
C GLU A 177 13.25 2.68 -11.04
N ASN A 178 13.95 2.95 -9.95
CA ASN A 178 15.18 2.25 -9.58
C ASN A 178 15.14 1.74 -8.12
N ALA A 179 13.93 1.49 -7.62
CA ALA A 179 13.68 0.93 -6.30
C ALA A 179 13.40 -0.58 -6.37
N TYR A 180 14.03 -1.32 -5.47
CA TYR A 180 13.97 -2.77 -5.39
C TYR A 180 13.63 -3.22 -3.97
N ILE A 181 13.05 -4.41 -3.83
CA ILE A 181 12.75 -5.00 -2.52
C ILE A 181 13.46 -6.34 -2.37
N ALA A 182 14.36 -6.40 -1.41
CA ALA A 182 15.00 -7.62 -0.96
C ALA A 182 14.20 -8.27 0.19
N PHE A 183 14.00 -9.58 0.06
CA PHE A 183 13.43 -10.47 1.06
C PHE A 183 14.52 -11.41 1.53
N ILE A 184 15.02 -11.20 2.74
CA ILE A 184 15.93 -12.15 3.39
C ILE A 184 15.07 -13.16 4.13
N TRP A 185 15.11 -14.40 3.66
CA TRP A 185 14.28 -15.48 4.16
C TRP A 185 14.76 -15.96 5.54
N PRO A 186 13.88 -16.59 6.35
CA PRO A 186 14.27 -17.07 7.68
C PRO A 186 15.39 -18.11 7.72
N THR A 187 15.76 -18.70 6.58
CA THR A 187 16.93 -19.58 6.50
C THR A 187 18.25 -18.81 6.47
N GLY A 188 18.26 -17.56 6.00
CA GLY A 188 19.39 -16.66 6.17
C GLY A 188 19.11 -15.74 7.35
N GLN A 189 19.38 -16.16 8.58
CA GLN A 189 19.30 -15.31 9.79
C GLN A 189 20.67 -14.76 10.19
N GLY A 190 20.68 -13.68 10.97
CA GLY A 190 21.91 -13.00 11.38
C GLY A 190 22.57 -12.20 10.25
N PHE A 191 23.83 -11.79 10.46
CA PHE A 191 24.63 -10.99 9.53
C PHE A 191 24.03 -9.61 9.18
N ASP A 192 23.35 -8.97 10.14
CA ASP A 192 22.69 -7.69 9.90
C ASP A 192 23.65 -6.56 9.50
N LYS A 193 24.85 -6.55 10.09
CA LYS A 193 25.87 -5.53 9.78
C LYS A 193 26.42 -5.73 8.37
N GLU A 194 26.66 -6.97 8.00
CA GLU A 194 27.13 -7.37 6.67
C GLU A 194 26.07 -7.04 5.62
N LEU A 195 24.79 -7.33 5.89
CA LEU A 195 23.68 -6.95 5.02
C LEU A 195 23.61 -5.43 4.80
N GLU A 196 23.75 -4.63 5.85
CA GLU A 196 23.79 -3.17 5.73
C GLU A 196 24.99 -2.66 4.93
N SER A 197 26.10 -3.40 4.90
CA SER A 197 27.26 -3.08 4.06
C SER A 197 27.11 -3.53 2.61
N ILE A 198 26.31 -4.58 2.36
CA ILE A 198 26.13 -5.18 1.03
C ILE A 198 25.00 -4.49 0.26
N ILE A 199 23.91 -4.13 0.94
CA ILE A 199 22.74 -3.48 0.34
C ILE A 199 22.83 -1.97 0.59
N PRO A 200 23.31 -1.18 -0.38
CA PRO A 200 23.45 0.27 -0.22
C PRO A 200 22.08 0.96 -0.30
N ASN A 201 22.06 2.28 -0.06
CA ASN A 201 20.93 3.15 -0.41
C ASN A 201 19.57 2.67 0.13
N ILE A 202 19.54 2.22 1.39
CA ILE A 202 18.35 1.66 2.01
C ILE A 202 17.29 2.76 2.16
N ILE A 203 16.15 2.59 1.49
CA ILE A 203 14.96 3.42 1.63
C ILE A 203 14.25 3.07 2.94
N TYR A 204 14.10 1.77 3.22
CA TYR A 204 13.40 1.27 4.40
C TYR A 204 13.76 -0.17 4.73
N ARG A 205 13.69 -0.52 6.01
CA ARG A 205 13.90 -1.87 6.50
C ARG A 205 12.83 -2.23 7.53
N LYS A 206 12.29 -3.44 7.45
CA LYS A 206 11.43 -4.00 8.50
C LYS A 206 11.48 -5.51 8.59
N GLU A 207 10.98 -6.02 9.71
CA GLU A 207 10.72 -7.43 9.93
C GLU A 207 9.24 -7.75 9.75
N VAL A 208 8.95 -8.88 9.10
CA VAL A 208 7.60 -9.38 8.85
C VAL A 208 7.47 -10.79 9.40
N LEU A 209 6.64 -10.95 10.43
CA LEU A 209 6.31 -12.25 10.99
C LEU A 209 5.18 -12.91 10.19
N LEU A 210 5.44 -14.10 9.66
CA LEU A 210 4.45 -14.92 8.97
C LEU A 210 4.31 -16.28 9.63
N ASN A 211 3.08 -16.80 9.67
CA ASN A 211 2.85 -18.21 9.92
C ASN A 211 3.01 -19.02 8.61
N ARG A 212 2.88 -20.35 8.68
CA ARG A 212 2.97 -21.23 7.50
C ARG A 212 2.05 -20.82 6.35
N ASN A 213 0.82 -20.37 6.67
CA ASN A 213 -0.14 -19.89 5.67
C ASN A 213 0.30 -18.56 5.05
N GLY A 214 0.83 -17.65 5.86
CA GLY A 214 1.40 -16.38 5.40
C GLY A 214 2.60 -16.57 4.50
N ALA A 215 3.54 -17.44 4.88
CA ALA A 215 4.70 -17.78 4.06
C ALA A 215 4.28 -18.35 2.70
N HIS A 216 3.34 -19.30 2.70
CA HIS A 216 2.78 -19.87 1.47
C HIS A 216 2.14 -18.80 0.58
N ASN A 217 1.25 -17.96 1.14
CA ASN A 217 0.55 -16.91 0.39
C ASN A 217 1.50 -15.80 -0.11
N LEU A 218 2.59 -15.51 0.61
CA LEU A 218 3.60 -14.55 0.17
C LEU A 218 4.41 -15.13 -0.99
N LEU A 219 4.91 -16.36 -0.86
CA LEU A 219 5.68 -17.03 -1.91
C LEU A 219 4.87 -17.16 -3.20
N SER A 220 3.57 -17.51 -3.10
CA SER A 220 2.71 -17.61 -4.28
C SER A 220 2.49 -16.27 -5.00
N GLN A 221 2.60 -15.14 -4.29
CA GLN A 221 2.46 -13.80 -4.87
C GLN A 221 3.77 -13.26 -5.42
N ILE A 222 4.90 -13.58 -4.77
CA ILE A 222 6.23 -13.18 -5.23
C ILE A 222 6.58 -13.90 -6.54
N TYR A 223 6.42 -15.22 -6.56
CA TYR A 223 6.75 -16.06 -7.72
C TYR A 223 5.56 -16.25 -8.68
N TYR A 224 4.57 -15.36 -8.63
CA TYR A 224 3.38 -15.47 -9.46
C TYR A 224 3.74 -15.43 -10.95
N GLY A 225 3.32 -16.44 -11.71
CA GLY A 225 3.58 -16.57 -13.14
C GLY A 225 4.71 -17.55 -13.50
N GLU A 226 5.45 -18.04 -12.50
CA GLU A 226 6.48 -19.06 -12.69
C GLU A 226 5.88 -20.45 -12.93
N ASP A 227 6.36 -21.16 -13.95
CA ASP A 227 5.83 -22.47 -14.35
C ASP A 227 5.83 -23.51 -13.22
N TRP A 228 6.89 -23.50 -12.40
CA TRP A 228 7.07 -24.46 -11.30
C TRP A 228 6.13 -24.20 -10.10
N LEU A 229 5.51 -23.02 -10.01
CA LEU A 229 4.71 -22.64 -8.85
C LEU A 229 3.41 -23.46 -8.75
N GLY A 230 2.87 -23.89 -9.88
CA GLY A 230 1.52 -24.45 -9.99
C GLY A 230 0.46 -23.36 -10.15
N ASP A 231 -0.80 -23.68 -9.83
CA ASP A 231 -1.95 -22.84 -10.13
C ASP A 231 -2.97 -22.79 -8.99
N ILE A 232 -4.08 -22.08 -9.21
CA ILE A 232 -5.18 -21.99 -8.24
C ILE A 232 -5.76 -23.38 -7.91
N ASN A 233 -5.83 -24.30 -8.88
CA ASN A 233 -6.46 -25.60 -8.72
C ASN A 233 -5.66 -26.50 -7.77
N ASN A 234 -4.33 -26.42 -7.82
CA ASN A 234 -3.44 -27.15 -6.91
C ASN A 234 -2.96 -26.30 -5.72
N ASN A 235 -3.56 -25.12 -5.51
CA ASN A 235 -3.20 -24.17 -4.46
C ASN A 235 -1.68 -23.84 -4.48
N PHE A 236 -1.15 -23.53 -5.67
CA PHE A 236 0.25 -23.18 -5.90
C PHE A 236 1.21 -24.16 -5.22
N SER A 237 0.99 -25.45 -5.45
CA SER A 237 1.65 -26.52 -4.70
C SER A 237 3.19 -26.43 -4.69
N GLY A 238 3.80 -25.90 -5.75
CA GLY A 238 5.25 -25.69 -5.87
C GLY A 238 5.82 -24.71 -4.84
N SER A 239 5.01 -23.77 -4.35
CA SER A 239 5.41 -22.88 -3.25
C SER A 239 5.72 -23.64 -1.96
N ASN A 240 5.16 -24.84 -1.74
CA ASN A 240 5.48 -25.64 -0.55
C ASN A 240 6.94 -26.12 -0.56
N GLY A 241 7.48 -26.47 -1.73
CA GLY A 241 8.88 -26.83 -1.88
C GLY A 241 9.78 -25.64 -1.53
N LYS A 242 9.48 -24.47 -2.09
CA LYS A 242 10.22 -23.24 -1.78
C LYS A 242 10.08 -22.84 -0.30
N LEU A 243 8.91 -23.06 0.31
CA LEU A 243 8.64 -22.76 1.71
C LEU A 243 9.55 -23.56 2.64
N VAL A 244 9.70 -24.87 2.44
CA VAL A 244 10.55 -25.71 3.30
C VAL A 244 12.01 -25.23 3.27
N GLU A 245 12.50 -24.83 2.10
CA GLU A 245 13.87 -24.36 1.95
C GLU A 245 14.09 -22.95 2.51
N CYS A 246 13.09 -22.06 2.41
CA CYS A 246 13.21 -20.67 2.85
C CYS A 246 12.85 -20.49 4.34
N PHE A 247 11.95 -21.30 4.89
CA PHE A 247 11.39 -21.21 6.25
C PHE A 247 11.75 -22.45 7.07
N LYS A 248 13.05 -22.70 7.30
CA LYS A 248 13.50 -23.70 8.30
C LYS A 248 13.04 -23.36 9.71
N THR A 249 12.90 -22.07 9.98
CA THR A 249 12.20 -21.50 11.14
C THR A 249 11.08 -20.58 10.65
N PHE A 250 10.21 -20.17 11.57
CA PHE A 250 9.22 -19.11 11.34
C PHE A 250 9.64 -17.79 11.99
N ASP A 251 10.95 -17.57 12.08
CA ASP A 251 11.49 -16.27 12.44
C ASP A 251 11.06 -15.21 11.40
N PRO A 252 11.07 -13.92 11.75
CA PRO A 252 10.65 -12.89 10.82
C PRO A 252 11.49 -12.85 9.54
N ILE A 253 10.82 -12.57 8.43
CA ILE A 253 11.46 -12.22 7.16
C ILE A 253 11.98 -10.79 7.31
N ARG A 254 13.21 -10.53 6.86
CA ARG A 254 13.74 -9.16 6.79
C ARG A 254 13.49 -8.61 5.40
N VAL A 255 12.69 -7.56 5.33
CA VAL A 255 12.32 -6.87 4.09
C VAL A 255 13.11 -5.56 4.02
N ILE A 256 13.84 -5.36 2.93
CA ILE A 256 14.70 -4.18 2.72
C ILE A 256 14.33 -3.57 1.36
N ALA A 257 13.78 -2.36 1.38
CA ALA A 257 13.60 -1.55 0.18
C ALA A 257 14.86 -0.68 -0.01
N PHE A 258 15.42 -0.67 -1.21
CA PHE A 258 16.65 0.06 -1.52
C PHE A 258 16.65 0.57 -2.96
N GLN A 259 17.54 1.52 -3.26
CA GLN A 259 17.76 2.00 -4.63
C GLN A 259 19.07 1.48 -5.22
N GLU A 260 19.03 1.16 -6.51
CA GLU A 260 20.22 0.78 -7.28
C GLU A 260 20.05 1.23 -8.73
N GLU A 261 21.12 1.62 -9.41
CA GLU A 261 21.04 2.26 -10.73
C GLU A 261 20.58 1.31 -11.83
N ASN A 262 20.95 0.03 -11.73
CA ASN A 262 20.69 -0.96 -12.75
C ASN A 262 20.55 -2.38 -12.18
N LEU A 263 19.91 -3.24 -12.96
CA LEU A 263 19.64 -4.62 -12.58
C LEU A 263 20.94 -5.44 -12.39
N ASP A 264 22.01 -5.14 -13.14
CA ASP A 264 23.28 -5.87 -13.00
C ASP A 264 23.88 -5.70 -11.60
N ASN A 265 23.82 -4.50 -11.04
CA ASN A 265 24.25 -4.25 -9.67
C ASN A 265 23.34 -4.94 -8.65
N VAL A 266 22.03 -4.98 -8.90
CA VAL A 266 21.08 -5.75 -8.07
C VAL A 266 21.43 -7.24 -8.07
N LEU A 267 21.80 -7.82 -9.22
CA LEU A 267 22.24 -9.21 -9.31
C LEU A 267 23.54 -9.44 -8.54
N LYS A 268 24.52 -8.53 -8.62
CA LYS A 268 25.75 -8.59 -7.80
C LYS A 268 25.45 -8.53 -6.30
N ILE A 269 24.52 -7.68 -5.87
CA ILE A 269 24.07 -7.61 -4.47
C ILE A 269 23.45 -8.96 -4.06
N LYS A 270 22.58 -9.52 -4.90
CA LYS A 270 21.92 -10.82 -4.68
C LYS A 270 22.95 -11.93 -4.47
N ASP A 271 24.01 -11.96 -5.27
CA ASP A 271 25.07 -12.96 -5.18
C ASP A 271 25.95 -12.76 -3.94
N ARG A 272 26.38 -11.53 -3.63
CA ARG A 272 27.11 -11.23 -2.39
C ARG A 272 26.34 -11.65 -1.14
N VAL A 273 25.01 -11.43 -1.11
CA VAL A 273 24.18 -11.89 0.01
C VAL A 273 24.12 -13.42 0.07
N ARG A 274 24.03 -14.11 -1.08
CA ARG A 274 24.05 -15.59 -1.13
C ARG A 274 25.36 -16.15 -0.58
N ASP A 275 26.48 -15.50 -0.89
CA ASP A 275 27.80 -15.91 -0.42
C ASP A 275 27.91 -15.79 1.11
N VAL A 276 27.39 -14.70 1.70
CA VAL A 276 27.38 -14.50 3.16
C VAL A 276 26.62 -15.62 3.88
N PHE A 277 25.45 -16.00 3.38
CA PHE A 277 24.64 -17.02 4.06
C PHE A 277 25.00 -18.46 3.66
N ASN A 278 25.66 -18.67 2.52
CA ASN A 278 26.07 -19.97 2.01
C ASN A 278 24.94 -21.05 1.94
N VAL A 279 23.72 -20.62 1.62
CA VAL A 279 22.52 -21.49 1.43
C VAL A 279 21.87 -21.28 0.05
N GLY A 280 22.63 -20.71 -0.89
CA GLY A 280 22.22 -20.49 -2.27
C GLY A 280 20.96 -19.63 -2.42
N LYS A 281 20.10 -19.98 -3.39
CA LYS A 281 18.90 -19.20 -3.77
C LYS A 281 17.80 -19.13 -2.69
N HIS A 282 18.01 -19.74 -1.53
CA HIS A 282 17.04 -19.81 -0.43
C HIS A 282 17.33 -18.82 0.70
N SER A 283 18.43 -18.05 0.63
CA SER A 283 18.71 -16.94 1.56
C SER A 283 17.95 -15.66 1.21
N ILE A 284 17.81 -15.36 -0.08
CA ILE A 284 17.29 -14.07 -0.55
C ILE A 284 16.45 -14.18 -1.82
N HIS A 285 15.43 -13.34 -1.93
CA HIS A 285 14.82 -12.91 -3.19
C HIS A 285 14.92 -11.39 -3.31
N ILE A 286 15.18 -10.88 -4.52
CA ILE A 286 15.08 -9.45 -4.83
C ILE A 286 14.17 -9.35 -6.04
N THR A 287 13.24 -8.39 -6.02
CA THR A 287 12.36 -8.07 -7.15
C THR A 287 13.18 -7.66 -8.37
N ASP A 288 12.78 -8.10 -9.56
CA ASP A 288 13.55 -7.84 -10.77
C ASP A 288 12.95 -6.67 -11.60
N THR A 289 11.69 -6.30 -11.34
CA THR A 289 10.98 -5.21 -12.04
C THR A 289 10.30 -4.20 -11.10
N LYS A 290 10.02 -2.98 -11.60
CA LYS A 290 9.25 -1.96 -10.87
C LYS A 290 7.86 -2.45 -10.48
N GLN A 291 7.17 -3.18 -11.37
CA GLN A 291 5.83 -3.70 -11.12
C GLN A 291 5.85 -4.73 -9.98
N GLU A 292 6.87 -5.59 -9.92
CA GLU A 292 7.07 -6.50 -8.80
C GLU A 292 7.38 -5.77 -7.50
N ALA A 293 8.25 -4.75 -7.54
CA ALA A 293 8.55 -3.91 -6.37
C ALA A 293 7.28 -3.23 -5.83
N ILE A 294 6.44 -2.65 -6.69
CA ILE A 294 5.16 -2.04 -6.29
C ILE A 294 4.19 -3.09 -5.71
N ARG A 295 4.02 -4.23 -6.39
CA ARG A 295 3.11 -5.31 -5.94
C ARG A 295 3.53 -5.82 -4.57
N THR A 296 4.82 -6.08 -4.39
CA THR A 296 5.36 -6.58 -3.13
C THR A 296 5.34 -5.52 -2.02
N ALA A 297 5.66 -4.25 -2.31
CA ALA A 297 5.53 -3.13 -1.37
C ALA A 297 4.11 -3.05 -0.80
N ARG A 298 3.09 -3.09 -1.66
CA ARG A 298 1.66 -3.05 -1.25
C ARG A 298 1.24 -4.22 -0.36
N ILE A 299 1.94 -5.34 -0.46
CA ILE A 299 1.70 -6.53 0.38
C ILE A 299 2.43 -6.39 1.72
N VAL A 300 3.73 -6.07 1.69
CA VAL A 300 4.54 -6.10 2.92
C VAL A 300 4.47 -4.81 3.70
N PHE A 301 4.38 -3.63 3.09
CA PHE A 301 4.28 -2.33 3.77
C PHE A 301 2.81 -1.92 4.05
N ASN A 302 1.97 -2.92 4.32
CA ASN A 302 0.58 -2.73 4.74
C ASN A 302 0.18 -3.82 5.74
N ASP A 303 -0.13 -3.44 6.97
CA ASP A 303 -0.45 -4.40 8.04
C ASP A 303 -1.73 -5.21 7.77
N ASN A 304 -2.71 -4.64 7.05
CA ASN A 304 -3.91 -5.39 6.66
C ASN A 304 -3.58 -6.46 5.60
N SER A 305 -2.64 -6.17 4.70
CA SER A 305 -2.12 -7.14 3.73
C SER A 305 -1.34 -8.26 4.43
N ILE A 306 -0.49 -7.93 5.41
CA ILE A 306 0.19 -8.95 6.23
C ILE A 306 -0.81 -9.82 7.01
N HIS A 307 -1.84 -9.20 7.59
CA HIS A 307 -2.93 -9.94 8.23
C HIS A 307 -3.61 -10.88 7.21
N PHE A 308 -3.90 -10.39 6.01
CA PHE A 308 -4.48 -11.22 4.96
C PHE A 308 -3.56 -12.39 4.56
N LEU A 309 -2.24 -12.19 4.46
CA LEU A 309 -1.31 -13.31 4.23
C LEU A 309 -1.49 -14.40 5.30
N ASN A 310 -1.48 -14.03 6.57
CA ASN A 310 -1.49 -14.98 7.68
C ASN A 310 -2.82 -15.72 7.87
N PHE A 311 -3.95 -15.10 7.52
CA PHE A 311 -5.29 -15.65 7.80
C PHE A 311 -6.09 -16.01 6.54
N GLY A 312 -5.72 -15.46 5.39
CA GLY A 312 -6.40 -15.62 4.10
C GLY A 312 -6.24 -17.03 3.54
N LYS A 313 -7.28 -17.52 2.85
CA LYS A 313 -7.26 -18.80 2.11
C LYS A 313 -7.90 -18.61 0.73
N PRO A 314 -7.30 -17.76 -0.13
CA PRO A 314 -7.96 -17.27 -1.34
C PRO A 314 -8.28 -18.37 -2.35
N ASN A 315 -7.50 -19.46 -2.36
CA ASN A 315 -7.68 -20.56 -3.30
C ASN A 315 -8.72 -21.59 -2.83
N ARG A 316 -9.35 -21.40 -1.66
CA ARG A 316 -10.36 -22.32 -1.14
C ARG A 316 -11.58 -22.42 -2.07
N TYR A 317 -11.95 -21.31 -2.71
CA TYR A 317 -13.10 -21.22 -3.59
C TYR A 317 -12.64 -20.71 -4.95
N LYS A 318 -12.58 -21.59 -5.96
CA LYS A 318 -12.16 -21.24 -7.32
C LYS A 318 -12.96 -20.06 -7.89
N SER A 319 -14.25 -20.01 -7.61
CA SER A 319 -15.14 -18.92 -8.05
C SER A 319 -14.74 -17.54 -7.51
N THR A 320 -13.91 -17.46 -6.47
CA THR A 320 -13.37 -16.19 -5.96
C THR A 320 -12.43 -15.56 -6.98
N HIS A 321 -11.54 -16.36 -7.59
CA HIS A 321 -10.63 -15.88 -8.62
C HIS A 321 -11.34 -15.55 -9.92
N GLU A 322 -12.35 -16.34 -10.30
CA GLU A 322 -13.22 -16.04 -11.45
C GLU A 322 -13.93 -14.69 -11.27
N LYS A 323 -14.48 -14.42 -10.08
CA LYS A 323 -15.09 -13.12 -9.74
C LYS A 323 -14.10 -11.97 -9.75
N ILE A 324 -12.87 -12.18 -9.24
CA ILE A 324 -11.81 -11.18 -9.30
C ILE A 324 -11.44 -10.86 -10.75
N GLY A 325 -11.28 -11.88 -11.60
CA GLY A 325 -11.03 -11.70 -13.03
C GLY A 325 -12.16 -10.94 -13.72
N TYR A 326 -13.40 -11.33 -13.45
CA TYR A 326 -14.59 -10.64 -13.95
C TYR A 326 -14.65 -9.16 -13.51
N PHE A 327 -14.28 -8.88 -12.26
CA PHE A 327 -14.22 -7.50 -11.77
C PHE A 327 -13.12 -6.68 -12.46
N LYS A 328 -11.93 -7.25 -12.69
CA LYS A 328 -10.85 -6.60 -13.44
C LYS A 328 -11.27 -6.23 -14.86
N GLU A 329 -11.95 -7.15 -15.54
CA GLU A 329 -12.47 -6.89 -16.88
C GLU A 329 -13.55 -5.80 -16.85
N PHE A 330 -14.46 -5.86 -15.88
CA PHE A 330 -15.50 -4.85 -15.70
C PHE A 330 -14.93 -3.44 -15.50
N ILE A 331 -13.94 -3.25 -14.62
CA ILE A 331 -13.34 -1.93 -14.41
C ILE A 331 -12.53 -1.46 -15.63
N HIS A 332 -11.86 -2.38 -16.33
CA HIS A 332 -11.13 -2.07 -17.56
C HIS A 332 -12.07 -1.58 -18.67
N GLN A 333 -13.13 -2.32 -18.97
CA GLN A 333 -14.13 -1.96 -19.99
C GLN A 333 -14.80 -0.61 -19.69
N ASN A 334 -15.01 -0.30 -18.41
CA ASN A 334 -15.61 0.94 -17.97
C ASN A 334 -14.60 2.09 -17.75
N LYS A 335 -13.31 1.87 -18.07
CA LYS A 335 -12.22 2.85 -17.92
C LYS A 335 -12.11 3.40 -16.51
N ILE A 336 -12.30 2.54 -15.51
CA ILE A 336 -12.14 2.88 -14.10
C ILE A 336 -10.73 2.49 -13.67
N ASP A 337 -9.97 3.45 -13.14
CA ASP A 337 -8.65 3.18 -12.58
C ASP A 337 -8.77 2.28 -11.33
N ASN A 338 -7.91 1.25 -11.25
CA ASN A 338 -7.79 0.36 -10.09
C ASN A 338 -7.56 1.14 -8.77
N LYS A 339 -6.89 2.29 -8.82
CA LYS A 339 -6.67 3.18 -7.67
C LYS A 339 -7.98 3.82 -7.17
N ASN A 340 -9.03 3.88 -7.98
CA ASN A 340 -10.29 4.54 -7.63
C ASN A 340 -11.40 3.58 -7.20
N VAL A 341 -11.09 2.28 -7.04
CA VAL A 341 -12.05 1.24 -6.67
C VAL A 341 -11.58 0.42 -5.48
N ILE A 342 -12.55 -0.14 -4.74
CA ILE A 342 -12.31 -1.09 -3.66
C ILE A 342 -13.44 -2.12 -3.60
N ILE A 343 -13.09 -3.37 -3.35
CA ILE A 343 -14.04 -4.45 -3.09
C ILE A 343 -14.55 -4.39 -1.65
N ASP A 344 -15.85 -4.59 -1.46
CA ASP A 344 -16.53 -4.59 -0.18
C ASP A 344 -17.26 -5.92 0.11
N SER A 345 -17.72 -6.09 1.35
CA SER A 345 -18.70 -7.09 1.80
C SER A 345 -18.25 -8.56 1.62
N SER A 346 -18.98 -9.36 0.83
CA SER A 346 -18.92 -10.83 0.91
C SER A 346 -17.67 -11.43 0.27
N LEU A 347 -17.08 -10.76 -0.73
CA LEU A 347 -15.90 -11.29 -1.42
C LEU A 347 -14.66 -11.32 -0.48
N ILE A 348 -14.59 -10.42 0.50
CA ILE A 348 -13.59 -10.47 1.58
C ILE A 348 -13.69 -11.80 2.33
N LEU A 349 -14.90 -12.23 2.73
CA LEU A 349 -15.06 -13.51 3.43
C LEU A 349 -14.68 -14.72 2.56
N SER A 350 -14.75 -14.56 1.23
CA SER A 350 -14.34 -15.60 0.27
C SER A 350 -12.83 -15.70 0.18
N VAL A 351 -12.11 -14.58 0.05
CA VAL A 351 -10.64 -14.58 0.03
C VAL A 351 -10.05 -15.02 1.37
N TYR A 352 -10.78 -14.83 2.48
CA TYR A 352 -10.43 -15.42 3.79
C TYR A 352 -10.84 -16.89 3.95
N GLY A 353 -11.49 -17.50 2.96
CA GLY A 353 -11.92 -18.91 2.98
C GLY A 353 -12.99 -19.24 4.03
N LEU A 354 -13.75 -18.24 4.45
CA LEU A 354 -14.82 -18.38 5.45
C LEU A 354 -16.12 -18.87 4.82
N ARG A 355 -16.57 -18.20 3.77
CA ARG A 355 -17.69 -18.64 2.94
C ARG A 355 -17.55 -18.05 1.54
N GLU A 356 -18.14 -18.73 0.57
CA GLU A 356 -18.18 -18.27 -0.81
C GLU A 356 -19.16 -17.10 -0.98
N ALA A 357 -18.79 -16.12 -1.80
CA ALA A 357 -19.61 -14.99 -2.20
C ALA A 357 -20.39 -15.34 -3.46
N SER A 358 -21.64 -14.87 -3.50
CA SER A 358 -22.53 -14.95 -4.66
C SER A 358 -22.20 -13.91 -5.74
N ASP A 359 -21.83 -12.74 -5.27
CA ASP A 359 -21.80 -11.45 -5.97
C ASP A 359 -20.55 -10.66 -5.54
N ILE A 360 -20.34 -9.54 -6.21
CA ILE A 360 -19.21 -8.63 -6.03
C ILE A 360 -19.78 -7.25 -5.68
N ASP A 361 -19.67 -6.91 -4.41
CA ASP A 361 -19.97 -5.57 -3.91
C ASP A 361 -18.71 -4.70 -4.05
N TYR A 362 -18.83 -3.49 -4.58
CA TYR A 362 -17.70 -2.56 -4.70
C TYR A 362 -18.07 -1.12 -4.37
N LEU A 363 -17.07 -0.30 -4.08
CA LEU A 363 -17.17 1.15 -4.01
C LEU A 363 -16.23 1.75 -5.04
N ALA A 364 -16.67 2.82 -5.71
CA ALA A 364 -15.85 3.58 -6.65
C ALA A 364 -15.92 5.07 -6.37
N ASP A 365 -14.80 5.77 -6.55
CA ASP A 365 -14.74 7.23 -6.62
C ASP A 365 -15.16 7.69 -8.02
N SER A 366 -16.43 7.44 -8.33
CA SER A 366 -17.09 7.82 -9.57
C SER A 366 -18.54 8.15 -9.27
N ASP A 367 -19.10 9.10 -10.02
CA ASP A 367 -20.53 9.41 -10.01
C ASP A 367 -21.35 8.38 -10.80
N ARG A 368 -20.68 7.46 -11.52
CA ARG A 368 -21.33 6.42 -12.30
C ARG A 368 -21.65 5.21 -11.41
N HIS A 369 -22.94 4.93 -11.25
CA HIS A 369 -23.43 3.70 -10.64
C HIS A 369 -23.51 2.58 -11.67
N LEU A 370 -22.36 1.96 -11.95
CA LEU A 370 -22.24 0.88 -12.91
C LEU A 370 -22.65 -0.45 -12.25
N VAL A 371 -23.46 -1.22 -12.96
CA VAL A 371 -24.00 -2.51 -12.48
C VAL A 371 -23.75 -3.55 -13.56
N SER A 372 -23.51 -4.79 -13.14
CA SER A 372 -23.46 -5.96 -14.01
C SER A 372 -24.19 -7.12 -13.35
N SER A 373 -24.30 -8.26 -14.04
CA SER A 373 -25.02 -9.45 -13.54
C SER A 373 -24.52 -9.95 -12.17
N LEU A 374 -23.24 -9.73 -11.85
CA LEU A 374 -22.60 -10.16 -10.61
C LEU A 374 -21.98 -9.00 -9.82
N ILE A 375 -22.03 -7.77 -10.32
CA ILE A 375 -21.32 -6.62 -9.73
C ILE A 375 -22.32 -5.53 -9.38
N GLU A 376 -22.34 -5.11 -8.12
CA GLU A 376 -23.23 -4.07 -7.63
C GLU A 376 -22.48 -3.00 -6.81
N PRO A 377 -22.80 -1.70 -7.01
CA PRO A 377 -22.23 -0.64 -6.19
C PRO A 377 -22.85 -0.68 -4.79
N HIS A 378 -21.99 -0.63 -3.78
CA HIS A 378 -22.37 -0.87 -2.39
C HIS A 378 -22.57 0.44 -1.59
N ASP A 379 -22.74 1.58 -2.27
CA ASP A 379 -22.88 2.92 -1.66
C ASP A 379 -24.01 2.99 -0.61
N LYS A 380 -25.11 2.22 -0.79
CA LYS A 380 -26.23 2.16 0.17
C LYS A 380 -25.81 1.69 1.57
N HIS A 381 -24.70 0.97 1.67
CA HIS A 381 -24.17 0.44 2.92
C HIS A 381 -23.11 1.35 3.58
N LEU A 382 -22.75 2.48 2.95
CA LEU A 382 -21.80 3.46 3.52
C LEU A 382 -22.21 3.97 4.90
N ARG A 383 -23.51 4.08 5.19
CA ARG A 383 -24.04 4.47 6.52
C ARG A 383 -23.57 3.57 7.66
N PHE A 384 -23.13 2.35 7.35
CA PHE A 384 -22.61 1.39 8.33
C PHE A 384 -21.09 1.51 8.55
N TYR A 385 -20.40 2.30 7.74
CA TYR A 385 -19.03 2.72 7.97
C TYR A 385 -18.98 4.02 8.77
N SER A 386 -17.90 4.23 9.52
CA SER A 386 -17.58 5.52 10.16
C SER A 386 -16.82 6.46 9.24
N GLN A 387 -16.17 5.90 8.22
CA GLN A 387 -15.33 6.58 7.24
C GLN A 387 -16.16 7.03 6.05
N SER A 388 -15.73 8.10 5.38
CA SER A 388 -16.30 8.51 4.10
C SER A 388 -15.94 7.51 2.99
N LYS A 389 -16.66 7.55 1.85
CA LYS A 389 -16.33 6.71 0.69
C LYS A 389 -14.86 6.87 0.25
N LYS A 390 -14.36 8.12 0.20
CA LYS A 390 -12.99 8.39 -0.20
C LYS A 390 -11.97 7.91 0.84
N GLU A 391 -12.26 8.03 2.14
CA GLU A 391 -11.42 7.43 3.19
C GLU A 391 -11.32 5.90 3.01
N LEU A 392 -12.42 5.21 2.70
CA LEU A 392 -12.40 3.77 2.46
C LEU A 392 -11.54 3.38 1.25
N ILE A 393 -11.61 4.18 0.18
CA ILE A 393 -10.91 3.90 -1.08
C ILE A 393 -9.43 4.25 -0.98
N TYR A 394 -9.06 5.41 -0.44
CA TYR A 394 -7.71 5.96 -0.60
C TYR A 394 -6.81 5.80 0.63
N ASN A 395 -7.37 5.75 1.84
CA ASN A 395 -6.57 5.63 3.06
C ASN A 395 -6.06 4.18 3.26
N PRO A 396 -4.74 3.91 3.16
CA PRO A 396 -4.17 2.55 3.21
C PRO A 396 -4.46 1.78 4.50
N ARG A 397 -4.85 2.48 5.59
CA ARG A 397 -5.29 1.86 6.84
C ARG A 397 -6.61 1.09 6.71
N ASN A 398 -7.41 1.39 5.69
CA ASN A 398 -8.76 0.85 5.55
C ASN A 398 -8.83 -0.39 4.68
N TYR A 399 -7.76 -0.76 3.97
CA TYR A 399 -7.78 -1.85 3.00
C TYR A 399 -6.50 -2.69 3.01
N PHE A 400 -6.59 -3.85 2.37
CA PHE A 400 -5.45 -4.69 1.98
C PHE A 400 -5.45 -4.91 0.48
N TYR A 401 -4.32 -5.36 -0.05
CA TYR A 401 -4.18 -5.73 -1.46
C TYR A 401 -4.24 -7.24 -1.66
N PHE A 402 -4.92 -7.65 -2.72
CA PHE A 402 -4.84 -9.01 -3.25
C PHE A 402 -5.08 -8.96 -4.76
N ASN A 403 -4.22 -9.60 -5.55
CA ASN A 403 -4.25 -9.57 -7.02
C ASN A 403 -4.36 -8.13 -7.57
N ASP A 404 -3.57 -7.19 -7.05
CA ASP A 404 -3.55 -5.76 -7.44
C ASP A 404 -4.88 -5.01 -7.29
N ILE A 405 -5.81 -5.56 -6.50
CA ILE A 405 -7.09 -4.92 -6.16
C ILE A 405 -7.13 -4.64 -4.66
N LYS A 406 -7.74 -3.52 -4.29
CA LYS A 406 -8.01 -3.16 -2.90
C LYS A 406 -9.26 -3.88 -2.38
N PHE A 407 -9.16 -4.42 -1.18
CA PHE A 407 -10.27 -5.01 -0.44
C PHE A 407 -10.41 -4.31 0.90
N ILE A 408 -11.64 -4.01 1.34
CA ILE A 408 -11.90 -3.51 2.69
C ILE A 408 -11.23 -4.41 3.72
N SER A 409 -10.50 -3.81 4.65
CA SER A 409 -9.77 -4.53 5.69
C SER A 409 -10.70 -5.39 6.54
N PHE A 410 -10.19 -6.55 6.97
CA PHE A 410 -10.95 -7.49 7.79
C PHE A 410 -11.52 -6.85 9.07
N PRO A 411 -10.77 -6.02 9.83
CA PRO A 411 -11.32 -5.33 10.99
C PRO A 411 -12.41 -4.32 10.65
N LEU A 412 -12.32 -3.66 9.49
CA LEU A 412 -13.29 -2.65 9.07
C LEU A 412 -14.59 -3.29 8.60
N LEU A 413 -14.51 -4.39 7.84
CA LEU A 413 -15.67 -5.21 7.50
C LEU A 413 -16.37 -5.76 8.76
N TYR A 414 -15.60 -6.21 9.76
CA TYR A 414 -16.14 -6.67 11.03
C TYR A 414 -16.97 -5.58 11.70
N LYS A 415 -16.41 -4.36 11.82
CA LYS A 415 -17.11 -3.20 12.41
C LYS A 415 -18.39 -2.88 11.65
N MET A 416 -18.35 -2.86 10.32
CA MET A 416 -19.52 -2.61 9.47
C MET A 416 -20.63 -3.65 9.70
N LYS A 417 -20.28 -4.94 9.66
CA LYS A 417 -21.23 -6.04 9.90
C LYS A 417 -21.83 -6.00 11.30
N LYS A 418 -21.03 -5.66 12.31
CA LYS A 418 -21.50 -5.49 13.69
C LYS A 418 -22.52 -4.35 13.80
N LYS A 419 -22.29 -3.23 13.10
CA LYS A 419 -23.23 -2.09 13.08
C LYS A 419 -24.50 -2.41 12.27
N ARG A 420 -24.39 -3.12 11.16
CA ARG A 420 -25.53 -3.50 10.30
C ARG A 420 -26.43 -4.54 10.96
N GLY A 421 -25.84 -5.56 11.61
CA GLY A 421 -26.56 -6.47 12.49
C GLY A 421 -27.55 -7.43 11.83
N GLU A 422 -27.45 -7.67 10.52
CA GLU A 422 -28.33 -8.62 9.83
C GLU A 422 -28.13 -10.06 10.35
N ILE A 423 -29.11 -10.93 10.13
CA ILE A 423 -29.01 -12.34 10.55
C ILE A 423 -27.75 -13.00 9.96
N LYS A 424 -27.45 -12.74 8.68
CA LYS A 424 -26.22 -13.24 8.03
C LYS A 424 -24.96 -12.66 8.66
N ASP A 425 -25.00 -11.41 9.13
CA ASP A 425 -23.85 -10.76 9.74
C ASP A 425 -23.50 -11.41 11.08
N LYS A 426 -24.49 -11.83 11.89
CA LYS A 426 -24.22 -12.55 13.15
C LYS A 426 -23.43 -13.84 12.93
N ASN A 427 -23.74 -14.59 11.88
CA ASN A 427 -23.00 -15.81 11.53
C ASN A 427 -21.62 -15.48 10.95
N ASP A 428 -21.54 -14.45 10.09
CA ASP A 428 -20.28 -13.97 9.53
C ASP A 428 -19.31 -13.54 10.64
N LEU A 429 -19.77 -12.74 11.61
CA LEU A 429 -18.98 -12.29 12.76
C LEU A 429 -18.44 -13.47 13.58
N LYS A 430 -19.27 -14.48 13.86
CA LYS A 430 -18.81 -15.69 14.55
C LYS A 430 -17.74 -16.46 13.78
N MET A 431 -17.86 -16.54 12.44
CA MET A 431 -16.84 -17.16 11.59
C MET A 431 -15.54 -16.35 11.57
N MET A 432 -15.65 -15.01 11.60
CA MET A 432 -14.51 -14.10 11.67
C MET A 432 -13.79 -14.24 13.01
N ASP A 433 -14.52 -14.21 14.13
CA ASP A 433 -13.96 -14.43 15.46
C ASP A 433 -13.25 -15.79 15.53
N ALA A 434 -13.90 -16.85 15.05
CA ALA A 434 -13.35 -18.20 15.06
C ALA A 434 -12.05 -18.34 14.24
N LEU A 435 -11.87 -17.51 13.21
CA LEU A 435 -10.63 -17.47 12.44
C LEU A 435 -9.47 -16.89 13.25
N ILE A 436 -9.71 -15.79 13.96
CA ILE A 436 -8.71 -15.10 14.78
C ILE A 436 -8.38 -15.93 16.04
N GLU A 437 -9.40 -16.53 16.66
CA GLU A 437 -9.26 -17.40 17.84
C GLU A 437 -8.68 -18.79 17.50
N ASN A 438 -8.50 -19.11 16.20
CA ASN A 438 -8.18 -20.46 15.71
C ASN A 438 -9.13 -21.57 16.25
N ASN A 439 -10.41 -21.23 16.47
CA ASN A 439 -11.40 -22.13 17.05
C ASN A 439 -12.17 -22.91 15.96
N GLN A 440 -11.77 -24.15 15.69
CA GLN A 440 -12.36 -24.97 14.62
C GLN A 440 -13.83 -25.33 14.86
N ILE A 441 -14.22 -25.60 16.11
CA ILE A 441 -15.60 -25.97 16.46
C ILE A 441 -16.55 -24.79 16.20
N LYS A 442 -16.18 -23.60 16.71
CA LYS A 442 -16.94 -22.35 16.49
C LYS A 442 -17.07 -22.04 15.00
N LYS A 443 -16.02 -22.29 14.21
CA LYS A 443 -16.02 -22.13 12.75
C LYS A 443 -17.00 -23.08 12.07
N LEU A 444 -16.98 -24.37 12.41
CA LEU A 444 -17.86 -25.37 11.81
C LEU A 444 -19.34 -25.09 12.10
N ILE A 445 -19.68 -24.83 13.37
CA ILE A 445 -21.04 -24.50 13.80
C ILE A 445 -21.54 -23.25 13.05
N SER A 446 -20.72 -22.21 12.96
CA SER A 446 -21.11 -20.95 12.33
C SER A 446 -21.30 -21.09 10.81
N LYS A 447 -20.47 -21.91 10.14
CA LYS A 447 -20.66 -22.25 8.72
C LYS A 447 -21.97 -23.02 8.50
N TRP A 448 -22.27 -24.00 9.36
CA TRP A 448 -23.52 -24.75 9.30
C TRP A 448 -24.75 -23.85 9.48
N ASN A 449 -24.72 -22.94 10.45
CA ASN A 449 -25.79 -21.96 10.66
C ASN A 449 -26.00 -21.05 9.44
N GLN A 450 -24.91 -20.63 8.79
CA GLN A 450 -24.99 -19.83 7.58
C GLN A 450 -25.55 -20.61 6.39
N TYR A 451 -25.15 -21.88 6.22
CA TYR A 451 -25.72 -22.76 5.21
C TYR A 451 -27.23 -22.93 5.41
N LEU A 452 -27.66 -23.24 6.65
CA LEU A 452 -29.08 -23.38 6.99
C LEU A 452 -29.86 -22.07 6.73
N PHE A 453 -29.27 -20.91 6.99
CA PHE A 453 -29.87 -19.61 6.68
C PHE A 453 -30.12 -19.46 5.18
N TYR A 454 -29.10 -19.65 4.33
CA TYR A 454 -29.25 -19.53 2.88
C TYR A 454 -30.17 -20.61 2.29
N PHE A 455 -30.13 -21.84 2.83
CA PHE A 455 -31.05 -22.90 2.45
C PHE A 455 -32.50 -22.50 2.71
N LYS A 456 -32.80 -21.92 3.88
CA LYS A 456 -34.13 -21.39 4.21
C LYS A 456 -34.54 -20.26 3.28
N VAL A 457 -33.66 -19.30 2.98
CA VAL A 457 -33.94 -18.17 2.08
C VAL A 457 -34.25 -18.65 0.66
N LYS A 458 -33.36 -19.48 0.07
CA LYS A 458 -33.51 -19.99 -1.30
C LYS A 458 -34.76 -20.84 -1.47
N ASN A 459 -35.10 -21.65 -0.48
CA ASN A 459 -36.25 -22.54 -0.55
C ASN A 459 -37.52 -21.94 0.03
N LYS A 460 -37.52 -20.71 0.56
CA LYS A 460 -38.72 -20.06 1.14
C LYS A 460 -39.90 -20.09 0.17
N PHE A 461 -39.67 -19.69 -1.08
CA PHE A 461 -40.72 -19.72 -2.11
C PHE A 461 -41.17 -21.14 -2.47
N ARG A 462 -40.24 -22.11 -2.53
CA ARG A 462 -40.57 -23.52 -2.79
C ARG A 462 -41.41 -24.11 -1.65
N PHE A 463 -41.00 -23.91 -0.40
CA PHE A 463 -41.76 -24.32 0.78
C PHE A 463 -43.11 -23.62 0.86
N MET A 464 -43.20 -22.33 0.50
CA MET A 464 -44.48 -21.63 0.41
C MET A 464 -45.39 -22.22 -0.67
N LYS A 465 -44.86 -22.57 -1.85
CA LYS A 465 -45.62 -23.23 -2.92
C LYS A 465 -46.10 -24.62 -2.48
N ILE A 466 -45.22 -25.43 -1.88
CA ILE A 466 -45.56 -26.75 -1.34
C ILE A 466 -46.62 -26.64 -0.24
N ALA A 467 -46.45 -25.71 0.71
CA ALA A 467 -47.41 -25.50 1.79
C ALA A 467 -48.77 -25.01 1.28
N LYS A 468 -48.80 -24.20 0.20
CA LYS A 468 -50.05 -23.79 -0.46
C LYS A 468 -50.71 -24.96 -1.19
N PHE A 469 -49.92 -25.78 -1.90
CA PHE A 469 -50.38 -26.98 -2.59
C PHE A 469 -51.00 -27.99 -1.60
N LEU A 470 -50.32 -28.25 -0.48
CA LEU A 470 -50.79 -29.11 0.60
C LEU A 470 -51.88 -28.47 1.48
N ARG A 471 -52.37 -27.26 1.16
CA ARG A 471 -53.37 -26.46 1.92
C ARG A 471 -53.01 -26.13 3.38
N ILE A 472 -51.85 -26.54 3.87
CA ILE A 472 -51.35 -26.26 5.23
C ILE A 472 -50.82 -24.84 5.41
N TYR A 473 -50.66 -24.05 4.34
CA TYR A 473 -50.10 -22.70 4.43
C TYR A 473 -50.88 -21.77 5.38
N LYS A 474 -52.23 -21.85 5.39
CA LYS A 474 -53.06 -21.04 6.30
C LYS A 474 -52.82 -21.42 7.77
N ILE A 475 -52.70 -22.72 8.06
CA ILE A 475 -52.44 -23.28 9.39
C ILE A 475 -51.03 -22.90 9.86
N ALA A 476 -50.00 -23.12 9.04
CA ALA A 476 -48.63 -22.75 9.35
C ALA A 476 -48.46 -21.24 9.56
N ARG A 477 -49.14 -20.40 8.76
CA ARG A 477 -49.14 -18.94 8.92
C ARG A 477 -49.84 -18.50 10.21
N TRP A 478 -50.90 -19.20 10.63
CA TRP A 478 -51.58 -18.94 11.89
C TRP A 478 -50.70 -19.28 13.09
N PHE A 479 -50.07 -20.46 13.11
CA PHE A 479 -49.09 -20.85 14.14
C PHE A 479 -47.89 -19.90 14.20
N TYR A 480 -47.33 -19.52 13.05
CA TYR A 480 -46.20 -18.58 12.99
C TYR A 480 -46.55 -17.21 13.60
N ARG A 481 -47.79 -16.74 13.44
CA ARG A 481 -48.28 -15.48 14.04
C ARG A 481 -48.53 -15.60 15.55
N LEU A 482 -48.84 -16.79 16.05
CA LEU A 482 -48.98 -17.06 17.48
C LEU A 482 -47.63 -17.09 18.21
N ILE A 483 -46.58 -17.59 17.56
CA ILE A 483 -45.22 -17.72 18.14
C ILE A 483 -44.46 -16.37 18.13
N LEU A 484 -44.88 -15.41 17.31
CA LEU A 484 -44.26 -14.08 17.17
C LEU A 484 -44.99 -12.97 17.93
N LYS A 485 -46.09 -13.28 18.60
CA LYS A 485 -46.58 -12.50 19.74
C LYS A 485 -45.80 -12.94 20.97
#